data_AF-A0A8T2YE96-F1
#
_entry.id   AF-A0A8T2YE96-F1
#
_cell.length_a   1.000
_cell.length_b   1.000
_cell.length_c   1.000
_cell.angle_alpha   90.00
_cell.angle_beta   90.00
_cell.angle_gamma   90.00
#
_symmetry.space_group_name_H-M   'P 1'
#
loop_
_entity.id
_entity.type
_entity.pdbx_description
1 polymer ?
#
loop_
_entity_poly.entity_id
_entity_poly.type
_entity_poly.pdbx_seq_one_letter_code
_entity_poly.pdbx_strand_id
1 'polypeptide(L)'
;MDKNLLANRVAAASDKVLAEVVKLTQKQGKRGSQGSWKQFLNVYEKKFGSGFSDPARRSRDSLVAFLQTFTDEDGLKFVDNVLRSLSNCEMLKETMKESLENESPEQRLVRSTLEHPLYLSKYALPSYEKGWAVTKVRKKPKLLRYNKMLAVDCEMVLCQDGTDALVRVCVVDADLKVKLDELVNPCKPVEDYRTEITGVTAEVLDGASCSFADIQISMKKLLSRGTILVGHSLYNDLQALKLDHARVIDTSFIFKSSDGRSPSLNNLCKVSCLCVYMLLCFP
;
A
#
# COMPACT_ATOMS: atom_id res chain seq x y z
N MET A 1 -15.05 -9.96 -8.39
CA MET A 1 -15.51 -9.24 -7.17
C MET A 1 -17.03 -9.27 -7.15
N ASP A 2 -17.68 -9.58 -6.03
CA ASP A 2 -19.15 -9.54 -5.94
C ASP A 2 -19.66 -8.08 -5.86
N LYS A 3 -20.60 -7.71 -6.75
CA LYS A 3 -21.21 -6.38 -6.81
C LYS A 3 -21.92 -6.02 -5.50
N ASN A 4 -22.56 -6.99 -4.85
CA ASN A 4 -23.27 -6.76 -3.58
C ASN A 4 -22.30 -6.44 -2.44
N LEU A 5 -21.14 -7.13 -2.42
CA LEU A 5 -20.08 -6.85 -1.46
C LEU A 5 -19.51 -5.43 -1.63
N LEU A 6 -19.34 -4.97 -2.87
CA LEU A 6 -18.87 -3.61 -3.14
C LEU A 6 -19.91 -2.58 -2.70
N ALA A 7 -21.20 -2.79 -3.03
CA ALA A 7 -22.28 -1.88 -2.66
C ALA A 7 -22.34 -1.66 -1.13
N ASN A 8 -22.21 -2.73 -0.34
CA ASN A 8 -22.16 -2.65 1.12
C ASN A 8 -20.98 -1.82 1.64
N ARG A 9 -19.82 -1.90 0.98
CA ARG A 9 -18.62 -1.12 1.37
C ARG A 9 -18.76 0.34 1.00
N VAL A 10 -19.26 0.62 -0.20
CA VAL A 10 -19.56 1.99 -0.66
C VAL A 10 -20.55 2.64 0.32
N ALA A 11 -21.59 1.90 0.73
CA ALA A 11 -22.57 2.39 1.71
C ALA A 11 -21.97 2.63 3.11
N ALA A 12 -20.88 1.96 3.49
CA ALA A 12 -20.22 2.11 4.79
C ALA A 12 -19.11 3.18 4.82
N ALA A 13 -18.62 3.65 3.67
CA ALA A 13 -17.51 4.60 3.59
C ALA A 13 -17.94 6.04 3.93
N SER A 14 -17.01 6.87 4.41
CA SER A 14 -17.27 8.29 4.66
C SER A 14 -17.46 9.09 3.36
N ASP A 15 -18.14 10.23 3.42
CA ASP A 15 -18.34 11.11 2.26
C ASP A 15 -17.01 11.58 1.66
N LYS A 16 -16.02 11.84 2.52
CA LYS A 16 -14.66 12.21 2.11
C LYS A 16 -14.01 11.11 1.29
N VAL A 17 -14.06 9.87 1.78
CA VAL A 17 -13.52 8.71 1.05
C VAL A 17 -14.24 8.55 -0.28
N LEU A 18 -15.58 8.60 -0.30
CA LEU A 18 -16.36 8.46 -1.52
C LEU A 18 -15.98 9.51 -2.58
N ALA A 19 -15.85 10.78 -2.18
CA ALA A 19 -15.45 11.85 -3.07
C ALA A 19 -14.05 11.61 -3.67
N GLU A 20 -13.08 11.16 -2.86
CA GLU A 20 -11.73 10.85 -3.34
C GLU A 20 -11.70 9.64 -4.27
N VAL A 21 -12.50 8.59 -4.02
CA VAL A 21 -12.65 7.48 -4.98
C VAL A 21 -13.14 8.01 -6.33
N VAL A 22 -14.17 8.85 -6.35
CA VAL A 22 -14.69 9.41 -7.60
C VAL A 22 -13.64 10.29 -8.29
N LYS A 23 -12.90 11.12 -7.57
CA LYS A 23 -11.78 11.90 -8.15
C LYS A 23 -10.74 10.98 -8.80
N LEU A 24 -10.40 9.87 -8.16
CA LEU A 24 -9.47 8.88 -8.73
C LEU A 24 -10.06 8.17 -9.95
N THR A 25 -11.36 7.86 -9.97
CA THR A 25 -11.98 7.32 -11.20
C THR A 25 -11.86 8.31 -12.36
N GLN A 26 -12.03 9.62 -12.12
CA GLN A 26 -11.88 10.65 -13.14
C GLN A 26 -10.43 10.76 -13.61
N LYS A 27 -9.47 10.82 -12.68
CA LYS A 27 -8.04 10.88 -12.97
C LYS A 27 -7.58 9.69 -13.81
N GLN A 28 -8.11 8.50 -13.54
CA GLN A 28 -7.77 7.26 -14.22
C GLN A 28 -8.66 6.97 -15.45
N GLY A 29 -9.52 7.92 -15.85
CA GLY A 29 -10.38 7.79 -17.03
C GLY A 29 -11.40 6.66 -16.95
N LYS A 30 -11.71 6.16 -15.75
CA LYS A 30 -12.64 5.04 -15.52
C LYS A 30 -14.08 5.48 -15.79
N ARG A 31 -14.88 4.56 -16.35
CA ARG A 31 -16.27 4.79 -16.77
C ARG A 31 -17.13 3.65 -16.29
N GLY A 32 -18.28 3.96 -15.70
CA GLY A 32 -19.29 2.97 -15.39
C GLY A 32 -20.25 2.76 -16.56
N SER A 33 -21.33 2.01 -16.33
CA SER A 33 -22.41 1.80 -17.31
C SER A 33 -23.10 3.09 -17.77
N GLN A 34 -23.04 4.15 -16.96
CA GLN A 34 -23.55 5.48 -17.27
C GLN A 34 -22.45 6.45 -17.74
N GLY A 35 -21.31 5.93 -18.16
CA GLY A 35 -20.18 6.69 -18.68
C GLY A 35 -19.26 7.26 -17.58
N SER A 36 -18.58 8.35 -17.91
CA SER A 36 -17.74 9.10 -16.97
C SER A 36 -18.59 9.84 -15.93
N TRP A 37 -17.97 10.26 -14.82
CA TRP A 37 -18.64 11.06 -13.78
C TRP A 37 -19.42 12.27 -14.34
N LYS A 38 -18.85 13.00 -15.29
CA LYS A 38 -19.52 14.15 -15.93
C LYS A 38 -20.74 13.72 -16.75
N GLN A 39 -20.64 12.61 -17.47
CA GLN A 39 -21.75 12.07 -18.27
C GLN A 39 -22.88 11.56 -17.36
N PHE A 40 -22.52 10.85 -16.29
CA PHE A 40 -23.47 10.39 -15.27
C PHE A 40 -24.24 11.56 -14.66
N LEU A 41 -23.55 12.62 -14.21
CA LEU A 41 -24.18 13.78 -13.59
C LEU A 41 -25.18 14.47 -14.52
N ASN A 42 -24.88 14.59 -15.81
CA ASN A 42 -25.80 15.21 -16.78
C ASN A 42 -27.14 14.47 -16.91
N VAL A 43 -27.14 13.15 -16.69
CA VAL A 43 -28.34 12.32 -16.77
C VAL A 43 -29.05 12.25 -15.42
N TYR A 44 -28.27 12.09 -14.35
CA TYR A 44 -28.76 11.84 -12.98
C TYR A 44 -29.25 13.12 -12.29
N GLU A 45 -28.58 14.26 -12.49
CA GLU A 45 -28.92 15.56 -11.92
C GLU A 45 -29.14 16.57 -13.06
N LYS A 46 -30.37 16.64 -13.60
CA LYS A 46 -30.76 17.48 -14.75
C LYS A 46 -30.59 19.01 -14.55
N LYS A 47 -30.05 19.46 -13.43
CA LYS A 47 -29.81 20.88 -13.12
C LYS A 47 -28.34 21.01 -12.70
N PHE A 48 -27.61 21.92 -13.37
CA PHE A 48 -26.33 22.59 -13.00
C PHE A 48 -25.25 22.55 -14.10
N GLY A 49 -24.57 23.69 -14.26
CA GLY A 49 -23.52 23.93 -15.26
C GLY A 49 -22.17 23.28 -14.94
N SER A 50 -21.22 23.44 -15.87
CA SER A 50 -19.91 22.76 -15.91
C SER A 50 -19.02 22.91 -14.67
N GLY A 51 -19.23 23.93 -13.82
CA GLY A 51 -18.48 24.18 -12.59
C GLY A 51 -18.83 23.28 -11.39
N PHE A 52 -19.82 22.41 -11.51
CA PHE A 52 -20.29 21.53 -10.43
C PHE A 52 -19.72 20.09 -10.50
N SER A 53 -18.78 19.76 -11.39
CA SER A 53 -18.29 18.37 -11.50
C SER A 53 -17.34 17.91 -10.39
N ASP A 54 -17.01 18.74 -9.40
CA ASP A 54 -16.15 18.33 -8.28
C ASP A 54 -16.89 17.34 -7.36
N PRO A 55 -16.39 16.10 -7.21
CA PRO A 55 -17.03 15.12 -6.33
C PRO A 55 -17.14 15.57 -4.87
N ALA A 56 -16.22 16.41 -4.38
CA ALA A 56 -16.25 16.90 -3.00
C ALA A 56 -17.42 17.86 -2.72
N ARG A 57 -18.10 18.35 -3.77
CA ARG A 57 -19.23 19.28 -3.67
C ARG A 57 -20.58 18.58 -3.93
N ARG A 58 -20.62 17.25 -4.04
CA ARG A 58 -21.84 16.48 -4.34
C ARG A 58 -22.37 15.74 -3.13
N SER A 59 -23.66 15.41 -3.20
CA SER A 59 -24.33 14.61 -2.18
C SER A 59 -23.75 13.19 -2.13
N ARG A 60 -23.82 12.58 -0.95
CA ARG A 60 -23.48 11.16 -0.75
C ARG A 60 -24.23 10.28 -1.75
N ASP A 61 -25.53 10.52 -1.95
CA ASP A 61 -26.37 9.72 -2.85
C ASP A 61 -25.83 9.72 -4.28
N SER A 62 -25.37 10.86 -4.79
CA SER A 62 -24.82 10.95 -6.15
C SER A 62 -23.47 10.26 -6.28
N LEU A 63 -22.62 10.35 -5.25
CA LEU A 63 -21.35 9.62 -5.20
C LEU A 63 -21.58 8.10 -5.17
N VAL A 64 -22.47 7.64 -4.28
CA VAL A 64 -22.82 6.21 -4.14
C VAL A 64 -23.44 5.69 -5.44
N ALA A 65 -24.42 6.41 -6.00
CA ALA A 65 -25.10 6.02 -7.22
C ALA A 65 -24.12 5.87 -8.39
N PHE A 66 -23.19 6.82 -8.56
CA PHE A 66 -22.16 6.71 -9.60
C PHE A 66 -21.24 5.51 -9.40
N LEU A 67 -20.72 5.29 -8.18
CA LEU A 67 -19.84 4.15 -7.91
C LEU A 67 -20.55 2.80 -8.11
N GLN A 68 -21.87 2.75 -7.93
CA GLN A 68 -22.68 1.57 -8.22
C GLN A 68 -22.96 1.34 -9.72
N THR A 69 -22.61 2.29 -10.60
CA THR A 69 -22.71 2.10 -12.05
C THR A 69 -21.63 1.19 -12.63
N PHE A 70 -20.55 0.96 -11.89
CA PHE A 70 -19.49 0.00 -12.26
C PHE A 70 -20.02 -1.42 -12.16
N THR A 71 -19.84 -2.20 -13.22
CA THR A 71 -20.39 -3.56 -13.34
C THR A 71 -19.41 -4.56 -13.92
N ASP A 72 -18.46 -4.09 -14.73
CA ASP A 72 -17.34 -4.88 -15.24
C ASP A 72 -16.34 -5.22 -14.13
N GLU A 73 -15.66 -6.35 -14.27
CA GLU A 73 -14.75 -6.87 -13.24
C GLU A 73 -13.61 -5.90 -12.90
N ASP A 74 -13.03 -5.27 -13.92
CA ASP A 74 -11.92 -4.32 -13.77
C ASP A 74 -12.36 -3.07 -13.01
N GLY A 75 -13.52 -2.51 -13.37
CA GLY A 75 -14.15 -1.38 -12.69
C GLY A 75 -14.50 -1.70 -11.24
N LEU A 76 -15.13 -2.85 -10.98
CA LEU A 76 -15.47 -3.29 -9.62
C LEU A 76 -14.21 -3.47 -8.76
N LYS A 77 -13.16 -4.08 -9.31
CA LYS A 77 -11.89 -4.28 -8.62
C LYS A 77 -11.16 -2.97 -8.36
N PHE A 78 -11.15 -2.06 -9.33
CA PHE A 78 -10.63 -0.70 -9.17
C PHE A 78 -11.29 -0.01 -7.98
N VAL A 79 -12.62 0.06 -7.97
CA VAL A 79 -13.37 0.76 -6.93
C VAL A 79 -13.15 0.09 -5.56
N ASP A 80 -13.21 -1.25 -5.44
CA ASP A 80 -12.96 -1.91 -4.14
C ASP A 80 -11.55 -1.63 -3.61
N ASN A 81 -10.52 -1.71 -4.46
CA ASN A 81 -9.15 -1.51 -4.02
C ASN A 81 -8.91 -0.07 -3.55
N VAL A 82 -9.34 0.92 -4.33
CA VAL A 82 -9.20 2.34 -3.96
C VAL A 82 -9.99 2.64 -2.70
N LEU A 83 -11.25 2.19 -2.63
CA LEU A 83 -12.11 2.40 -1.47
C LEU A 83 -11.46 1.83 -0.21
N ARG A 84 -10.96 0.60 -0.27
CA ARG A 84 -10.28 -0.04 0.88
C ARG A 84 -9.02 0.70 1.29
N SER A 85 -8.19 1.09 0.34
CA SER A 85 -6.94 1.80 0.61
C SER A 85 -7.23 3.10 1.36
N LEU A 86 -8.14 3.92 0.83
CA LEU A 86 -8.52 5.19 1.43
C LEU A 86 -9.22 5.01 2.79
N SER A 87 -10.16 4.07 2.90
CA SER A 87 -10.82 3.76 4.18
C SER A 87 -9.84 3.25 5.24
N ASN A 88 -8.87 2.41 4.87
CA ASN A 88 -7.83 1.95 5.79
C ASN A 88 -6.99 3.13 6.30
N CYS A 89 -6.57 4.03 5.40
CA CYS A 89 -5.78 5.21 5.74
C CYS A 89 -6.55 6.15 6.67
N GLU A 90 -7.80 6.46 6.34
CA GLU A 90 -8.67 7.30 7.17
C GLU A 90 -8.88 6.70 8.56
N MET A 91 -9.27 5.43 8.64
CA MET A 91 -9.49 4.74 9.90
C MET A 91 -8.23 4.71 10.78
N LEU A 92 -7.04 4.51 10.20
CA LEU A 92 -5.79 4.55 10.95
C LEU A 92 -5.50 5.95 11.48
N LYS A 93 -5.64 6.99 10.66
CA LYS A 93 -5.42 8.37 11.09
C LYS A 93 -6.36 8.77 12.24
N GLU A 94 -7.63 8.42 12.14
CA GLU A 94 -8.61 8.67 13.21
C GLU A 94 -8.27 7.91 14.48
N THR A 95 -7.97 6.61 14.36
CA THR A 95 -7.63 5.76 15.51
C THR A 95 -6.40 6.29 16.23
N MET A 96 -5.35 6.67 15.50
CA MET A 96 -4.11 7.17 16.09
C MET A 96 -4.26 8.57 16.72
N LYS A 97 -5.21 9.39 16.23
CA LYS A 97 -5.52 10.69 16.83
C LYS A 97 -6.28 10.56 18.15
N GLU A 98 -7.15 9.55 18.26
CA GLU A 98 -7.94 9.29 19.47
C GLU A 98 -7.12 8.64 20.60
N SER A 99 -6.00 7.97 20.30
CA SER A 99 -5.29 7.09 21.25
C SER A 99 -4.03 7.68 21.90
N LEU A 100 -3.86 9.01 21.92
CA LEU A 100 -2.60 9.66 22.31
C LEU A 100 -2.11 9.35 23.74
N GLU A 101 -3.01 9.08 24.69
CA GLU A 101 -2.64 8.91 26.11
C GLU A 101 -2.22 7.47 26.49
N ASN A 102 -2.56 6.46 25.67
CA ASN A 102 -2.29 5.03 25.96
C ASN A 102 -1.68 4.30 24.75
N GLU A 103 -0.98 5.03 23.89
CA GLU A 103 -0.36 4.52 22.66
C GLU A 103 0.87 3.65 22.99
N SER A 104 0.97 2.47 22.37
CA SER A 104 2.18 1.65 22.49
C SER A 104 3.35 2.24 21.70
N PRO A 105 4.62 1.89 22.00
CA PRO A 105 5.77 2.36 21.22
C PRO A 105 5.66 2.07 19.72
N GLU A 106 5.15 0.91 19.33
CA GLU A 106 4.96 0.52 17.91
C GLU A 106 3.89 1.38 17.24
N GLN A 107 2.79 1.66 17.95
CA GLN A 107 1.73 2.53 17.44
C GLN A 107 2.24 3.94 17.21
N ARG A 108 3.05 4.46 18.14
CA ARG A 108 3.69 5.76 18.02
C ARG A 108 4.55 5.85 16.76
N LEU A 109 5.30 4.80 16.44
CA LEU A 109 6.11 4.75 15.22
C LEU A 109 5.25 4.68 13.94
N VAL A 110 4.14 3.94 13.97
CA VAL A 110 3.16 3.93 12.86
C VAL A 110 2.59 5.34 12.67
N ARG A 111 2.15 6.00 13.75
CA ARG A 111 1.65 7.37 13.70
C ARG A 111 2.69 8.35 13.17
N SER A 112 3.94 8.28 13.66
CA SER A 112 5.04 9.11 13.14
C SER A 112 5.27 8.93 11.64
N THR A 113 5.14 7.70 11.13
CA THR A 113 5.23 7.42 9.69
C THR A 113 4.06 8.06 8.93
N LEU A 114 2.82 7.93 9.44
CA LEU A 114 1.61 8.49 8.82
C LEU A 114 1.56 10.03 8.83
N GLU A 115 2.12 10.66 9.85
CA GLU A 115 2.18 12.11 10.03
C GLU A 115 3.32 12.76 9.22
N HIS A 116 4.25 11.96 8.67
CA HIS A 116 5.36 12.47 7.90
C HIS A 116 4.87 13.21 6.64
N PRO A 117 5.39 14.43 6.32
CA PRO A 117 4.91 15.23 5.20
C PRO A 117 4.95 14.54 3.83
N LEU A 118 5.93 13.64 3.64
CA LEU A 118 6.09 12.91 2.37
C LEU A 118 5.21 11.64 2.29
N TYR A 119 4.57 11.22 3.39
CA TYR A 119 3.83 9.96 3.43
C TYR A 119 2.78 9.88 2.32
N LEU A 120 1.93 10.91 2.18
CA LEU A 120 0.88 10.92 1.17
C LEU A 120 1.42 10.85 -0.26
N SER A 121 2.60 11.41 -0.51
CA SER A 121 3.21 11.38 -1.85
C SER A 121 3.87 10.03 -2.16
N LYS A 122 4.54 9.42 -1.18
CA LYS A 122 5.32 8.19 -1.35
C LYS A 122 4.46 6.94 -1.24
N TYR A 123 3.45 6.95 -0.38
CA TYR A 123 2.50 5.86 -0.16
C TYR A 123 1.20 6.02 -0.97
N ALA A 124 1.15 6.93 -1.95
CA ALA A 124 0.11 6.95 -2.98
C ALA A 124 0.30 5.80 -3.99
N LEU A 125 0.31 4.58 -3.47
CA LEU A 125 0.55 3.36 -4.24
C LEU A 125 -0.58 3.14 -5.27
N PRO A 126 -0.28 2.66 -6.49
CA PRO A 126 -1.28 2.42 -7.52
C PRO A 126 -2.05 1.12 -7.27
N SER A 127 -2.67 0.98 -6.09
CA SER A 127 -3.35 -0.23 -5.63
C SER A 127 -4.54 -0.67 -6.48
N TYR A 128 -4.97 0.20 -7.39
CA TYR A 128 -5.99 -0.07 -8.39
C TYR A 128 -5.49 -0.81 -9.64
N GLU A 129 -4.18 -0.95 -9.83
CA GLU A 129 -3.61 -1.66 -10.97
C GLU A 129 -3.77 -3.19 -10.84
N LYS A 130 -3.65 -3.89 -11.97
CA LYS A 130 -3.77 -5.36 -12.01
C LYS A 130 -2.64 -6.00 -11.19
N GLY A 131 -3.00 -6.99 -10.39
CA GLY A 131 -2.07 -7.74 -9.54
C GLY A 131 -1.87 -7.13 -8.14
N TRP A 132 -2.39 -5.94 -7.88
CA TRP A 132 -2.29 -5.33 -6.57
C TRP A 132 -3.22 -5.98 -5.54
N ALA A 133 -2.72 -6.09 -4.31
CA ALA A 133 -3.47 -6.58 -3.16
C ALA A 133 -3.55 -5.51 -2.07
N VAL A 134 -4.77 -5.13 -1.68
CA VAL A 134 -5.00 -4.23 -0.55
C VAL A 134 -5.30 -5.04 0.69
N THR A 135 -4.46 -4.94 1.71
CA THR A 135 -4.67 -5.64 2.99
C THR A 135 -5.84 -5.03 3.76
N LYS A 136 -6.43 -5.81 4.68
CA LYS A 136 -7.52 -5.31 5.54
C LYS A 136 -6.94 -4.81 6.85
N VAL A 137 -7.33 -3.61 7.27
CA VAL A 137 -7.06 -3.17 8.64
C VAL A 137 -8.17 -3.72 9.56
N ARG A 138 -7.78 -4.17 10.77
CA ARG A 138 -8.72 -4.70 11.76
C ARG A 138 -9.58 -3.58 12.37
N LYS A 139 -10.75 -3.95 12.90
CA LYS A 139 -11.61 -3.02 13.67
C LYS A 139 -10.90 -2.51 14.93
N LYS A 140 -11.18 -1.26 15.31
CA LYS A 140 -10.55 -0.48 16.41
C LYS A 140 -10.09 -1.30 17.64
N PRO A 141 -10.94 -2.08 18.35
CA PRO A 141 -10.49 -2.74 19.59
C PRO A 141 -9.43 -3.82 19.38
N LYS A 142 -9.43 -4.48 18.21
CA LYS A 142 -8.43 -5.51 17.87
C LYS A 142 -7.17 -4.89 17.25
N LEU A 143 -7.31 -3.72 16.62
CA LEU A 143 -6.21 -2.98 16.02
C LEU A 143 -5.23 -2.49 17.09
N LEU A 144 -5.77 -1.86 18.15
CA LEU A 144 -4.99 -1.28 19.26
C LEU A 144 -4.28 -2.34 20.13
N ARG A 145 -4.69 -3.61 20.06
CA ARG A 145 -4.11 -4.70 20.87
C ARG A 145 -3.11 -5.56 20.11
N TYR A 146 -2.98 -5.38 18.79
CA TYR A 146 -2.15 -6.22 17.95
C TYR A 146 -0.98 -5.42 17.38
N ASN A 147 0.18 -5.54 18.04
CA ASN A 147 1.41 -4.81 17.70
C ASN A 147 2.52 -5.73 17.15
N LYS A 148 2.15 -6.91 16.63
CA LYS A 148 3.13 -7.78 15.99
C LYS A 148 3.74 -7.04 14.80
N MET A 149 5.07 -6.98 14.76
CA MET A 149 5.85 -6.39 13.68
C MET A 149 6.48 -7.49 12.81
N LEU A 150 6.61 -7.19 11.52
CA LEU A 150 7.46 -7.92 10.58
C LEU A 150 8.27 -6.88 9.81
N ALA A 151 9.59 -7.05 9.78
CA ALA A 151 10.44 -6.31 8.85
C ALA A 151 10.38 -6.99 7.48
N VAL A 152 10.35 -6.19 6.42
CA VAL A 152 10.41 -6.66 5.04
C VAL A 152 11.45 -5.85 4.28
N ASP A 153 12.17 -6.54 3.42
CA ASP A 153 13.15 -5.96 2.51
C ASP A 153 13.12 -6.75 1.19
N CYS A 154 13.18 -6.04 0.08
CA CYS A 154 13.08 -6.60 -1.27
C CYS A 154 14.29 -6.21 -2.10
N GLU A 155 14.78 -7.16 -2.89
CA GLU A 155 15.75 -6.88 -3.94
C GLU A 155 15.04 -6.82 -5.30
N MET A 156 15.41 -5.81 -6.09
CA MET A 156 14.83 -5.56 -7.41
C MET A 156 15.89 -5.37 -8.48
N VAL A 157 15.67 -5.98 -9.64
CA VAL A 157 16.51 -5.84 -10.84
C VAL A 157 15.80 -5.03 -11.92
N LEU A 158 16.57 -4.39 -12.79
CA LEU A 158 16.03 -3.70 -13.96
C LEU A 158 15.79 -4.71 -15.08
N CYS A 159 14.56 -4.77 -15.60
CA CYS A 159 14.23 -5.55 -16.79
C CYS A 159 14.42 -4.73 -18.07
N GLN A 160 14.60 -5.43 -19.20
CA GLN A 160 14.79 -4.81 -20.53
C GLN A 160 13.61 -3.94 -21.00
N ASP A 161 12.43 -4.09 -20.39
CA ASP A 161 11.28 -3.23 -20.64
C ASP A 161 11.28 -1.93 -19.81
N GLY A 162 12.39 -1.66 -19.10
CA GLY A 162 12.59 -0.50 -18.23
C GLY A 162 11.86 -0.60 -16.88
N THR A 163 11.29 -1.76 -16.53
CA THR A 163 10.60 -1.96 -15.24
C THR A 163 11.48 -2.64 -14.21
N ASP A 164 11.34 -2.26 -12.94
CA ASP A 164 11.94 -2.99 -11.83
C ASP A 164 11.12 -4.26 -11.52
N ALA A 165 11.81 -5.39 -11.35
CA ALA A 165 11.20 -6.67 -10.98
C ALA A 165 11.78 -7.20 -9.66
N LEU A 166 10.88 -7.69 -8.79
CA LEU A 166 11.24 -8.36 -7.55
C LEU A 166 12.02 -9.65 -7.84
N VAL A 167 13.19 -9.80 -7.22
CA VAL A 167 14.06 -10.97 -7.35
C VAL A 167 14.39 -11.65 -6.03
N ARG A 168 14.23 -10.95 -4.91
CA ARG A 168 14.32 -11.54 -3.58
C ARG A 168 13.40 -10.81 -2.63
N VAL A 169 12.80 -11.54 -1.69
CA VAL A 169 12.07 -10.94 -0.56
C VAL A 169 12.48 -11.64 0.71
N CYS A 170 12.84 -10.85 1.72
CA CYS A 170 13.10 -11.33 3.07
C CYS A 170 12.11 -10.70 4.04
N VAL A 171 11.59 -11.52 4.96
CA VAL A 171 10.70 -11.10 6.02
C VAL A 171 11.17 -11.71 7.33
N VAL A 172 11.38 -10.88 8.35
CA VAL A 172 11.77 -11.34 9.69
C VAL A 172 10.81 -10.83 10.75
N ASP A 173 10.68 -11.56 11.86
CA ASP A 173 9.95 -11.07 13.03
C ASP A 173 10.83 -10.24 13.98
N ALA A 174 10.22 -9.78 15.08
CA ALA A 174 10.91 -8.98 16.09
C ALA A 174 12.04 -9.72 16.83
N ASP A 175 12.07 -11.06 16.77
CA ASP A 175 13.16 -11.89 17.31
C ASP A 175 14.24 -12.16 16.24
N LEU A 176 14.19 -11.46 15.11
CA LEU A 176 15.05 -11.65 13.93
C LEU A 176 14.93 -13.05 13.30
N LYS A 177 13.83 -13.76 13.54
CA LYS A 177 13.60 -15.08 12.92
C LYS A 177 13.01 -14.89 11.53
N VAL A 178 13.68 -15.47 10.54
CA VAL A 178 13.23 -15.52 9.15
C VAL A 178 11.85 -16.19 9.05
N LYS A 179 10.92 -15.50 8.38
CA LYS A 179 9.55 -15.94 8.08
C LYS A 179 9.32 -16.19 6.59
N LEU A 180 10.11 -15.54 5.76
CA LEU A 180 10.15 -15.69 4.31
C LEU A 180 11.54 -15.22 3.88
N ASP A 181 12.26 -16.00 3.09
CA ASP A 181 13.47 -15.57 2.38
C ASP A 181 13.50 -16.39 1.09
N GLU A 182 13.11 -15.76 -0.02
CA GLU A 182 12.86 -16.45 -1.28
C GLU A 182 13.43 -15.67 -2.44
N LEU A 183 14.11 -16.38 -3.36
CA LEU A 183 14.48 -15.88 -4.67
C LEU A 183 13.29 -16.03 -5.62
N VAL A 184 12.94 -14.94 -6.29
CA VAL A 184 11.75 -14.82 -7.12
C VAL A 184 12.15 -14.80 -8.58
N ASN A 185 11.50 -15.64 -9.39
CA ASN A 185 11.67 -15.58 -10.83
C ASN A 185 10.98 -14.32 -11.39
N PRO A 186 11.72 -13.36 -11.99
CA PRO A 186 11.14 -12.13 -12.51
C PRO A 186 10.21 -12.36 -13.71
N CYS A 187 10.24 -13.56 -14.32
CA CYS A 187 9.47 -13.95 -15.50
C CYS A 187 9.67 -13.01 -16.70
N LYS A 188 10.80 -12.29 -16.72
CA LYS A 188 11.19 -11.31 -17.74
C LYS A 188 12.71 -11.31 -17.91
N PRO A 189 13.21 -10.93 -19.11
CA PRO A 189 14.63 -10.70 -19.33
C PRO A 189 15.15 -9.55 -18.45
N VAL A 190 16.20 -9.82 -17.69
CA VAL A 190 16.90 -8.84 -16.87
C VAL A 190 17.90 -8.09 -17.74
N GLU A 191 17.91 -6.76 -17.62
CA GLU A 191 18.90 -5.87 -18.24
C GLU A 191 20.06 -5.59 -17.30
N ASP A 192 19.75 -5.28 -16.04
CA ASP A 192 20.75 -4.98 -15.01
C ASP A 192 20.34 -5.59 -13.66
N TYR A 193 21.18 -6.50 -13.15
CA TYR A 193 20.99 -7.18 -11.88
C TYR A 193 21.33 -6.30 -10.67
N ARG A 194 22.09 -5.21 -10.87
CA ARG A 194 22.56 -4.32 -9.80
C ARG A 194 23.27 -5.11 -8.69
N THR A 195 24.06 -6.11 -9.07
CA THR A 195 24.64 -7.12 -8.17
C THR A 195 25.42 -6.51 -6.99
N GLU A 196 26.04 -5.35 -7.20
CA GLU A 196 26.76 -4.59 -6.17
C GLU A 196 25.86 -4.05 -5.06
N ILE A 197 24.54 -3.95 -5.32
CA ILE A 197 23.51 -3.56 -4.36
C ILE A 197 22.71 -4.79 -3.93
N THR A 198 22.22 -5.59 -4.88
CA THR A 198 21.27 -6.68 -4.63
C THR A 198 21.91 -7.96 -4.15
N GLY A 199 23.21 -8.14 -4.40
CA GLY A 199 23.92 -9.41 -4.20
C GLY A 199 23.43 -10.54 -5.13
N VAL A 200 22.53 -10.26 -6.08
CA VAL A 200 21.94 -11.24 -6.98
C VAL A 200 22.69 -11.24 -8.31
N THR A 201 23.08 -12.44 -8.78
CA THR A 201 23.65 -12.64 -10.11
C THR A 201 22.68 -13.42 -11.00
N ALA A 202 22.99 -13.49 -12.30
CA ALA A 202 22.25 -14.32 -13.24
C ALA A 202 22.24 -15.80 -12.80
N GLU A 203 23.37 -16.30 -12.29
CA GLU A 203 23.50 -17.69 -11.81
C GLU A 203 22.70 -17.95 -10.54
N VAL A 204 22.60 -16.95 -9.64
CA VAL A 204 21.75 -17.05 -8.43
C VAL A 204 20.27 -17.11 -8.80
N LEU A 205 19.86 -16.39 -9.84
CA LEU A 205 18.49 -16.42 -10.33
C LEU A 205 18.18 -17.62 -11.22
N ASP A 206 19.21 -18.27 -11.78
CA ASP A 206 19.06 -19.49 -12.55
C ASP A 206 18.55 -20.61 -11.65
N GLY A 207 17.35 -21.12 -11.95
CA GLY A 207 16.67 -22.11 -11.10
C GLY A 207 15.74 -21.54 -10.02
N ALA A 208 15.60 -20.22 -9.90
CA ALA A 208 14.55 -19.62 -9.08
C ALA A 208 13.16 -20.09 -9.58
N SER A 209 12.47 -20.87 -8.75
CA SER A 209 11.17 -21.47 -9.08
C SER A 209 9.98 -20.76 -8.41
N CYS A 210 10.25 -19.96 -7.38
CA CYS A 210 9.23 -19.20 -6.67
C CYS A 210 8.67 -18.10 -7.58
N SER A 211 7.36 -18.08 -7.77
CA SER A 211 6.70 -17.06 -8.57
C SER A 211 6.29 -15.85 -7.73
N PHE A 212 6.07 -14.71 -8.39
CA PHE A 212 5.48 -13.53 -7.74
C PHE A 212 4.13 -13.84 -7.06
N ALA A 213 3.34 -14.76 -7.63
CA ALA A 213 2.06 -15.16 -7.06
C ALA A 213 2.24 -15.90 -5.72
N ASP A 214 3.26 -16.75 -5.61
CA ASP A 214 3.58 -17.48 -4.38
C ASP A 214 3.98 -16.50 -3.27
N ILE A 215 4.80 -15.50 -3.59
CA ILE A 215 5.15 -14.42 -2.67
C ILE A 215 3.90 -13.67 -2.18
N GLN A 216 2.98 -13.32 -3.08
CA GLN A 216 1.74 -12.66 -2.66
C GLN A 216 0.89 -13.54 -1.73
N ILE A 217 0.86 -14.86 -1.93
CA ILE A 217 0.13 -15.79 -1.05
C ILE A 217 0.78 -15.80 0.34
N SER A 218 2.11 -15.94 0.40
CA SER A 218 2.89 -15.90 1.64
C SER A 218 2.72 -14.59 2.40
N MET A 219 2.84 -13.45 1.72
CA MET A 219 2.63 -12.13 2.32
C MET A 219 1.20 -11.95 2.85
N LYS A 220 0.17 -12.37 2.09
CA LYS A 220 -1.22 -12.31 2.58
C LYS A 220 -1.42 -13.11 3.86
N LYS A 221 -0.79 -14.28 3.98
CA LYS A 221 -0.83 -15.12 5.18
C LYS A 221 -0.19 -14.41 6.37
N LEU A 222 1.01 -13.84 6.18
CA LEU A 222 1.77 -13.12 7.21
C LEU A 222 1.03 -11.85 7.71
N LEU A 223 0.31 -11.17 6.83
CA LEU A 223 -0.37 -9.91 7.11
C LEU A 223 -1.83 -10.06 7.54
N SER A 224 -2.40 -11.26 7.47
CA SER A 224 -3.81 -11.57 7.74
C SER A 224 -4.36 -11.06 9.08
N ARG A 225 -3.49 -10.87 10.08
CA ARG A 225 -3.85 -10.42 11.42
C ARG A 225 -3.70 -8.91 11.65
N GLY A 226 -3.44 -8.14 10.59
CA GLY A 226 -3.16 -6.71 10.70
C GLY A 226 -1.81 -6.46 11.35
N THR A 227 -0.81 -7.27 11.03
CA THR A 227 0.60 -7.09 11.41
C THR A 227 1.09 -5.70 10.97
N ILE A 228 2.04 -5.12 11.68
CA ILE A 228 2.71 -3.88 11.30
C ILE A 228 3.91 -4.26 10.43
N LEU A 229 4.02 -3.67 9.23
CA LEU A 229 5.22 -3.80 8.40
C LEU A 229 6.25 -2.74 8.78
N VAL A 230 7.51 -3.14 8.83
CA VAL A 230 8.66 -2.29 9.12
C VAL A 230 9.63 -2.35 7.94
N GLY A 231 10.17 -1.21 7.52
CA GLY A 231 11.12 -1.15 6.41
C GLY A 231 11.86 0.17 6.36
N HIS A 232 12.75 0.34 5.37
CA HIS A 232 13.45 1.59 5.12
C HIS A 232 13.18 2.07 3.69
N SER A 233 12.48 3.20 3.55
CA SER A 233 11.84 3.56 2.27
C SER A 233 10.88 2.47 1.79
N LEU A 234 10.11 1.93 2.75
CA LEU A 234 9.28 0.72 2.61
C LEU A 234 8.25 0.79 1.47
N TYR A 235 7.92 2.00 1.01
CA TYR A 235 7.05 2.19 -0.15
C TYR A 235 7.62 1.55 -1.44
N ASN A 236 8.95 1.44 -1.58
CA ASN A 236 9.59 0.76 -2.71
C ASN A 236 9.30 -0.75 -2.66
N ASP A 237 9.47 -1.38 -1.50
CA ASP A 237 9.19 -2.82 -1.31
C ASP A 237 7.71 -3.11 -1.55
N LEU A 238 6.82 -2.28 -1.00
CA LEU A 238 5.38 -2.40 -1.20
C LEU A 238 5.00 -2.27 -2.68
N GLN A 239 5.69 -1.42 -3.44
CA GLN A 239 5.50 -1.30 -4.88
C GLN A 239 5.97 -2.57 -5.62
N ALA A 240 7.17 -3.08 -5.29
CA ALA A 240 7.69 -4.31 -5.87
C ALA A 240 6.77 -5.51 -5.57
N LEU A 241 6.22 -5.60 -4.35
CA LEU A 241 5.28 -6.62 -3.90
C LEU A 241 3.84 -6.42 -4.41
N LYS A 242 3.56 -5.28 -5.06
CA LYS A 242 2.20 -4.82 -5.44
C LYS A 242 1.22 -4.93 -4.28
N LEU A 243 1.63 -4.46 -3.12
CA LEU A 243 0.91 -4.59 -1.86
C LEU A 243 0.58 -3.22 -1.29
N ASP A 244 -0.69 -2.97 -1.00
CA ASP A 244 -1.12 -1.79 -0.27
C ASP A 244 -1.43 -2.19 1.19
N HIS A 245 -0.54 -1.76 2.07
CA HIS A 245 -0.61 -2.04 3.49
C HIS A 245 -0.49 -0.76 4.30
N ALA A 246 -1.54 -0.46 5.07
CA ALA A 246 -1.66 0.85 5.72
C ALA A 246 -0.93 0.92 7.08
N ARG A 247 -0.69 -0.21 7.77
CA ARG A 247 0.02 -0.24 9.06
C ARG A 247 1.52 -0.39 8.85
N VAL A 248 2.19 0.72 8.62
CA VAL A 248 3.62 0.74 8.27
C VAL A 248 4.45 1.58 9.22
N ILE A 249 5.68 1.15 9.44
CA ILE A 249 6.75 1.88 10.10
C ILE A 249 7.85 2.05 9.05
N ASP A 250 8.05 3.29 8.59
CA ASP A 250 9.11 3.61 7.64
C ASP A 250 10.25 4.30 8.38
N THR A 251 11.34 3.56 8.57
CA THR A 251 12.50 4.06 9.31
C THR A 251 13.14 5.28 8.64
N SER A 252 13.00 5.45 7.31
CA SER A 252 13.48 6.62 6.59
C SER A 252 12.70 7.90 6.92
N PHE A 253 11.47 7.77 7.45
CA PHE A 253 10.64 8.90 7.89
C PHE A 253 10.78 9.18 9.39
N ILE A 254 11.15 8.15 10.16
CA ILE A 254 11.30 8.24 11.62
C ILE A 254 12.63 8.87 11.99
N PHE A 255 13.71 8.39 11.38
CA PHE A 255 15.05 8.88 11.69
C PHE A 255 15.47 9.95 10.69
N LYS A 256 16.10 11.01 11.21
CA LYS A 256 16.63 12.11 10.40
C LYS A 256 18.10 12.31 10.74
N SER A 257 18.90 12.57 9.72
CA SER A 257 20.26 13.06 9.88
C SER A 257 20.25 14.49 10.42
N SER A 258 21.39 14.94 10.95
CA SER A 258 21.58 16.31 11.46
C SER A 258 21.29 17.41 10.43
N ASP A 259 21.38 17.09 9.14
CA ASP A 259 21.07 17.96 8.01
C ASP A 259 19.60 17.89 7.55
N GLY A 260 18.75 17.14 8.27
CA GLY A 260 17.33 16.99 7.97
C GLY A 260 17.00 15.99 6.85
N ARG A 261 18.00 15.35 6.22
CA ARG A 261 17.79 14.31 5.21
C ARG A 261 17.50 12.96 5.86
N SER A 262 16.81 12.09 5.14
CA SER A 262 16.67 10.68 5.53
C SER A 262 18.04 10.00 5.41
N PRO A 263 18.61 9.48 6.51
CA PRO A 263 19.88 8.76 6.47
C PRO A 263 19.72 7.45 5.70
N SER A 264 20.80 6.97 5.07
CA SER A 264 20.83 5.61 4.53
C SER A 264 20.73 4.59 5.66
N LEU A 265 20.20 3.40 5.34
CA LEU A 265 20.10 2.30 6.30
C LEU A 265 21.46 1.96 6.93
N ASN A 266 22.52 1.90 6.12
CA ASN A 266 23.88 1.65 6.59
C ASN A 266 24.35 2.69 7.63
N ASN A 267 24.03 3.97 7.43
CA ASN A 267 24.37 5.01 8.40
C ASN A 267 23.54 4.88 9.67
N LEU A 268 22.28 4.48 9.58
CA LEU A 268 21.45 4.19 10.75
C LEU A 268 21.99 3.03 11.58
N CYS A 269 22.42 1.94 10.95
CA CYS A 269 22.99 0.78 11.64
C CYS A 269 24.25 1.13 12.43
N LYS A 270 25.09 2.02 11.91
CA LYS A 270 26.31 2.49 12.57
C LYS A 270 26.03 3.29 13.84
N VAL A 271 24.87 3.93 13.93
CA VAL A 271 24.53 4.90 14.99
C VAL A 271 23.52 4.30 15.99
N SER A 272 22.75 3.28 15.62
CA SER A 272 21.68 2.70 16.45
C SER A 272 21.73 1.17 16.51
N CYS A 273 22.01 0.63 17.70
CA CYS A 273 22.36 -0.79 17.90
C CYS A 273 21.19 -1.81 17.93
N LEU A 274 19.91 -1.46 17.80
CA LEU A 274 18.82 -2.46 17.98
C LEU A 274 17.66 -2.43 16.98
N CYS A 275 17.06 -1.29 16.64
CA CYS A 275 15.90 -1.28 15.72
C CYS A 275 16.27 -1.44 14.24
N VAL A 276 17.53 -1.19 13.88
CA VAL A 276 17.99 -1.20 12.48
C VAL A 276 18.48 -2.58 12.05
N TYR A 277 18.87 -3.43 13.01
CA TYR A 277 19.28 -4.83 12.75
C TYR A 277 18.16 -5.70 12.17
N MET A 278 16.89 -5.33 12.36
CA MET A 278 15.75 -6.00 11.72
C MET A 278 15.75 -5.90 10.19
N LEU A 279 16.44 -4.92 9.61
CA LEU A 279 16.51 -4.70 8.16
C LEU A 279 17.85 -5.13 7.55
N LEU A 280 18.78 -5.64 8.36
CA LEU A 280 20.09 -6.15 7.91
C LEU A 280 20.07 -7.66 7.65
N CYS A 281 18.92 -8.28 7.46
CA CYS A 281 18.84 -9.73 7.17
C CYS A 281 19.17 -10.03 5.71
N PHE A 282 20.28 -9.50 5.21
CA PHE A 282 20.96 -10.00 4.02
C PHE A 282 22.47 -10.02 4.31
N PRO A 283 23.13 -11.21 4.28
CA PRO A 283 24.58 -11.33 4.35
C PRO A 283 25.26 -10.84 3.07
#